data_AF-A0A0U2ZZR2-F1
#
_entry.id   AF-A0A0U2ZZR2-F1
#
_cell.length_a   1.000
_cell.length_b   1.000
_cell.length_c   1.000
_cell.angle_alpha   90.00
_cell.angle_beta   90.00
_cell.angle_gamma   90.00
#
_symmetry.space_group_name_H-M   'P 1'
#
loop_
_entity.id
_entity.type
_entity.pdbx_description
1 polymer ?
#
loop_
_entity_poly.entity_id
_entity_poly.type
_entity_poly.pdbx_seq_one_letter_code
_entity_poly.pdbx_strand_id
1 'polypeptide(L)' 'MIYTPKPIVLRWLQVGKREGATHMLLVEDSLADETIPVYVAQGENLDYKISRFSDARLTHVVAVFDLLRNLEQQLDTIYP' A
#
# COMPACT_ATOMS: atom_id res chain seq x y z
N MET A 1 6.25 -7.37 -8.73
CA MET A 1 5.04 -7.58 -9.57
C MET A 1 3.95 -7.88 -8.57
N ILE A 2 2.79 -7.23 -8.56
CA ILE A 2 1.88 -7.41 -7.42
C ILE A 2 1.20 -8.78 -7.50
N TYR A 3 1.61 -9.69 -6.62
CA TYR A 3 1.09 -11.05 -6.56
C TYR A 3 -0.27 -11.13 -5.87
N THR A 4 -0.63 -10.11 -5.08
CA THR A 4 -1.93 -10.05 -4.40
C THR A 4 -3.06 -9.79 -5.41
N PRO A 5 -4.14 -10.59 -5.40
CA PRO A 5 -5.33 -10.33 -6.20
C PRO A 5 -5.99 -8.97 -5.91
N LYS A 6 -6.46 -8.29 -6.97
CA LYS A 6 -7.20 -7.02 -6.90
C LYS A 6 -8.32 -6.98 -5.84
N PRO A 7 -9.17 -8.02 -5.65
CA PRO A 7 -10.20 -8.00 -4.62
C PRO A 7 -9.66 -7.93 -3.18
N ILE A 8 -8.48 -8.51 -2.93
CA ILE A 8 -7.84 -8.47 -1.60
C ILE A 8 -7.31 -7.06 -1.34
N VAL A 9 -6.65 -6.45 -2.32
CA VAL A 9 -6.18 -5.06 -2.20
C VAL A 9 -7.35 -4.10 -2.02
N LEU A 10 -8.46 -4.28 -2.74
CA LEU A 10 -9.67 -3.48 -2.54
C LEU A 10 -10.18 -3.57 -1.10
N ARG A 11 -10.19 -4.78 -0.51
CA ARG A 11 -10.57 -4.95 0.90
C ARG A 11 -9.63 -4.20 1.84
N TRP A 12 -8.32 -4.23 1.60
CA TRP A 12 -7.36 -3.47 2.41
C TRP A 12 -7.56 -1.96 2.29
N LEU A 13 -7.80 -1.45 1.08
CA LEU A 13 -8.10 -0.03 0.87
C LEU A 13 -9.35 0.41 1.64
N GLN A 14 -10.40 -0.43 1.62
CA GLN A 14 -11.63 -0.16 2.38
C GLN A 14 -11.40 -0.17 3.90
N VAL A 15 -10.56 -1.07 4.41
CA VAL A 15 -10.16 -1.11 5.83
C VAL A 15 -9.39 0.16 6.18
N GLY A 16 -8.33 0.49 5.45
CA GLY A 16 -7.53 1.71 5.71
C GLY A 16 -8.38 2.98 5.71
N LYS A 17 -9.31 3.10 4.75
CA LYS A 17 -10.24 4.24 4.69
C LYS A 17 -11.16 4.30 5.91
N ARG A 18 -11.68 3.16 6.36
CA ARG A 18 -12.55 3.07 7.56
C ARG A 18 -11.80 3.44 8.83
N GLU A 19 -10.53 3.05 8.93
CA GLU A 19 -9.64 3.33 10.06
C GLU A 19 -9.05 4.77 10.01
N GLY A 20 -9.44 5.59 9.03
CA GLY A 20 -8.98 6.98 8.92
C GLY A 20 -7.55 7.15 8.44
N ALA A 21 -6.98 6.15 7.76
CA ALA A 21 -5.68 6.29 7.11
C ALA A 21 -5.76 7.25 5.91
N THR A 22 -4.67 7.98 5.68
CA THR A 22 -4.50 8.90 4.55
C THR A 22 -3.93 8.18 3.33
N HIS A 23 -3.01 7.25 3.54
CA HIS A 23 -2.38 6.47 2.48
C HIS A 23 -2.29 5.00 2.87
N MET A 24 -2.19 4.14 1.86
CA MET A 24 -1.81 2.75 2.02
C MET A 24 -0.64 2.44 1.08
N LEU A 25 0.46 1.93 1.62
CA LEU A 25 1.55 1.36 0.84
C LEU A 25 1.26 -0.13 0.66
N LEU A 26 1.45 -0.64 -0.56
CA LEU A 26 1.66 -2.06 -0.77
C LEU A 26 3.17 -2.31 -0.67
N VAL A 27 3.55 -3.18 0.25
CA VAL A 27 4.95 -3.58 0.46
C VAL A 27 5.08 -5.05 0.12
N GLU A 28 6.00 -5.37 -0.77
CA GLU A 28 6.39 -6.75 -1.08
C GLU A 28 7.53 -7.15 -0.13
N ASP A 29 7.39 -8.30 0.54
CA ASP A 29 8.43 -8.93 1.34
C ASP A 29 8.94 -10.18 0.59
N SER A 30 10.15 -10.08 0.05
CA SER A 30 10.76 -11.14 -0.75
C SER A 30 11.20 -12.36 0.08
N LEU A 31 11.32 -12.26 1.41
CA LEU A 31 11.64 -13.41 2.25
C LEU A 31 10.41 -14.28 2.50
N ALA A 32 9.27 -13.64 2.71
CA ALA A 32 8.01 -14.30 3.00
C ALA A 32 7.18 -14.61 1.73
N ASP A 33 7.63 -14.14 0.57
CA ASP A 33 6.90 -14.24 -0.72
C ASP A 33 5.47 -13.70 -0.60
N GLU A 34 5.33 -12.60 0.14
CA GLU A 34 4.04 -12.00 0.45
C GLU A 34 4.01 -10.49 0.17
N THR A 35 2.80 -9.96 0.00
CA THR A 35 2.58 -8.52 -0.07
C THR A 35 1.66 -8.13 1.05
N ILE A 36 2.00 -7.06 1.78
CA ILE A 36 1.27 -6.60 2.95
C ILE A 36 0.83 -5.13 2.80
N PRO A 37 -0.34 -4.75 3.33
CA PRO A 37 -0.76 -3.37 3.39
C PRO A 37 -0.10 -2.66 4.59
N VAL A 38 0.50 -1.50 4.34
CA VAL A 38 1.00 -0.61 5.39
C VAL A 38 0.22 0.69 5.34
N TYR A 39 -0.52 1.01 6.40
CA TYR A 39 -1.34 2.22 6.46
C TYR A 39 -0.57 3.41 7.01
N VAL A 40 -0.86 4.60 6.50
CA VAL A 40 -0.31 5.88 7.00
C VAL A 40 -1.43 6.68 7.64
N ALA A 41 -1.37 6.87 8.95
CA ALA A 41 -2.35 7.64 9.70
C ALA A 41 -2.18 9.14 9.45
N GLN A 42 -3.21 9.91 9.82
CA GLN A 42 -3.16 11.37 9.78
C GLN A 42 -2.06 11.88 10.73
N GLY A 43 -1.13 12.67 10.20
CA GLY A 43 0.01 13.22 10.95
C GLY A 43 1.29 12.39 10.87
N GLU A 44 1.25 11.18 10.31
CA GLU A 44 2.48 10.45 9.97
C GLU A 44 3.12 11.02 8.70
N ASN A 45 4.46 10.98 8.64
CA ASN A 45 5.21 11.39 7.46
C ASN A 45 5.29 10.23 6.46
N LEU A 46 4.64 10.40 5.30
CA LEU A 46 4.61 9.41 4.22
C LEU A 46 6.03 9.09 3.69
N ASP A 47 6.81 10.11 3.37
CA ASP A 47 8.15 9.96 2.77
C ASP A 47 9.08 9.17 3.68
N TYR A 48 9.04 9.45 4.99
CA TYR A 48 9.79 8.71 6.00
C TYR A 48 9.34 7.25 6.09
N LYS A 49 8.04 6.97 5.93
CA LYS A 49 7.53 5.59 5.93
C LYS A 49 7.99 4.85 4.68
N ILE A 50 7.97 5.49 3.52
CA ILE A 50 8.50 4.92 2.26
C ILE A 50 10.00 4.64 2.37
N SER A 51 10.78 5.57 2.92
CA SER A 51 12.24 5.42 3.02
C SER A 51 12.64 4.22 3.88
N ARG A 52 11.88 3.92 4.94
CA ARG A 52 12.10 2.72 5.78
C ARG A 52 12.02 1.40 5.03
N PHE A 53 11.20 1.34 3.99
CA PHE A 53 11.10 0.17 3.10
C PHE A 53 12.02 0.27 1.88
N SER A 54 12.69 1.40 1.67
CA SER A 54 13.69 1.53 0.61
C SER A 54 15.09 1.11 1.08
N ASP A 55 15.38 1.29 2.37
CA ASP A 55 16.65 0.87 3.00
C ASP A 55 16.69 -0.63 3.36
N ALA A 56 15.54 -1.31 3.35
CA ALA A 56 15.45 -2.73 3.64
C ALA A 56 15.76 -3.53 2.36
N ARG A 57 16.79 -4.38 2.39
CA ARG A 57 17.25 -5.15 1.20
C ARG A 57 16.21 -6.11 0.62
N LEU A 58 15.16 -6.43 1.37
CA LEU A 58 14.25 -7.54 1.09
C LEU A 58 12.77 -7.16 1.18
N THR A 59 12.47 -5.91 1.55
CA THR A 59 11.13 -5.36 1.45
C THR A 59 11.17 -4.13 0.56
N HIS A 60 10.15 -3.91 -0.25
CA HIS A 60 10.07 -2.68 -1.05
C HIS A 60 8.63 -2.26 -1.32
N VAL A 61 8.42 -0.96 -1.50
CA VAL A 61 7.12 -0.41 -1.82
C VAL A 61 6.84 -0.63 -3.31
N VAL A 62 5.77 -1.35 -3.63
CA VAL A 62 5.34 -1.61 -5.01
C VAL A 62 4.26 -0.66 -5.50
N ALA A 63 3.48 -0.10 -4.58
CA ALA A 63 2.48 0.91 -4.89
C ALA A 63 2.15 1.76 -3.65
N VAL A 64 1.70 2.98 -3.89
CA VAL A 64 1.16 3.88 -2.87
C VAL A 64 -0.23 4.33 -3.33
N PHE A 65 -1.22 4.13 -2.48
CA PHE A 65 -2.59 4.59 -2.68
C PHE A 65 -2.89 5.78 -1.79
N ASP A 66 -3.45 6.82 -2.38
CA ASP A 66 -4.05 7.94 -1.66
C ASP A 66 -5.51 7.58 -1.35
N LEU A 67 -5.80 7.38 -0.06
CA LEU A 67 -7.12 6.94 0.41
C LEU A 67 -8.16 8.07 0.45
N LEU A 68 -7.72 9.31 0.25
CA LEU A 68 -8.57 10.49 0.16
C LEU A 68 -9.07 10.73 -1.28
N ARG A 69 -8.54 9.98 -2.26
CA ARG A 69 -8.88 10.09 -3.68
C ARG A 69 -9.72 8.90 -4.17
N ASN A 70 -10.09 8.92 -5.45
CA ASN A 70 -10.83 7.81 -6.06
C ASN A 70 -9.94 6.55 -6.12
N LEU A 71 -10.32 5.52 -5.36
CA LEU A 71 -9.57 4.29 -5.19
C LEU A 71 -9.68 3.36 -6.41
N GLU A 72 -10.84 3.34 -7.08
CA GLU A 72 -11.06 2.47 -8.24
C GLU A 72 -10.14 2.87 -9.39
N GLN A 73 -10.05 4.17 -9.66
CA GLN A 73 -9.16 4.71 -10.70
C GLN A 73 -7.68 4.38 -10.42
N GLN A 74 -7.25 4.45 -9.16
CA GLN A 74 -5.88 4.09 -8.78
C GLN A 74 -5.63 2.59 -8.93
N LEU A 75 -6.59 1.75 -8.53
CA LEU A 75 -6.51 0.30 -8.68
C LEU A 75 -6.43 -0.13 -10.15
N ASP A 76 -7.22 0.48 -11.04
CA ASP A 76 -7.21 0.16 -12.48
C ASP A 76 -5.88 0.53 -13.15
N THR A 77 -5.17 1.54 -12.62
CA THR A 77 -3.84 1.91 -13.11
C THR A 77 -2.79 0.84 -12.77
N ILE A 78 -2.97 0.16 -11.64
CA ILE A 78 -2.01 -0.78 -11.08
C ILE A 78 -2.32 -2.23 -11.50
N TYR A 79 -3.60 -2.54 -11.71
CA TYR A 79 -4.11 -3.82 -12.19
C TYR A 79 -4.86 -3.60 -13.53
N PRO A 80 -4.13 -3.47 -14.65
CA PRO A 80 -4.73 -3.39 -15.98
C PRO A 80 -5.38 -4.70 -16.43
#